data_AF-A0A2I0I2A6-F1
#
_entry.id   AF-A0A2I0I2A6-F1
#
_cell.length_a   1.000
_cell.length_b   1.000
_cell.length_c   1.000
_cell.angle_alpha   90.00
_cell.angle_beta   90.00
_cell.angle_gamma   90.00
#
_symmetry.space_group_name_H-M   'P 1'
#
loop_
_entity.id
_entity.type
_entity.pdbx_description
1 polymer ?
#
loop_
_entity_poly.entity_id
_entity_poly.type
_entity_poly.pdbx_seq_one_letter_code
_entity_poly.pdbx_strand_id
1 'polypeptide(L)'
;MEQNQCVNQEKNHYSGTVNGTIHVVAGGGGSQLSEFSSLTPSWSLYRDYDYGFVKLTAFNHSSLLFEYKKSSNGKVYDSFTISRDYRDVLTCVPDSCPRTTLAS
;
A
#
# COMPACT_ATOMS: atom_id res chain seq x y z
N MET A 1 0.58 6.00 -4.85
CA MET A 1 0.34 6.60 -6.19
C MET A 1 -0.47 7.85 -5.98
N GLU A 2 -0.20 8.89 -6.75
CA GLU A 2 -1.01 10.09 -6.83
C GLU A 2 -1.09 10.52 -8.30
N GLN A 3 -2.27 10.89 -8.79
CA GLN A 3 -2.48 11.31 -10.19
C GLN A 3 -1.85 10.34 -11.24
N ASN A 4 -2.03 9.03 -11.07
CA ASN A 4 -1.47 7.96 -11.91
C ASN A 4 0.07 7.83 -11.92
N GLN A 5 0.78 8.52 -11.02
CA GLN A 5 2.23 8.44 -10.90
C GLN A 5 2.68 7.83 -9.56
N CYS A 6 3.81 7.12 -9.60
CA CYS A 6 4.45 6.60 -8.40
C CYS A 6 5.20 7.73 -7.70
N VAL A 7 4.69 8.13 -6.53
CA VAL A 7 5.29 9.13 -5.64
C VAL A 7 6.36 8.57 -4.70
N ASN A 8 6.53 7.25 -4.70
CA ASN A 8 7.56 6.52 -3.96
C ASN A 8 7.99 5.31 -4.80
N GLN A 9 9.30 5.01 -4.82
CA GLN A 9 9.89 3.93 -5.63
C GLN A 9 10.14 2.64 -4.83
N GLU A 10 9.95 2.67 -3.51
CA GLU A 10 10.02 1.49 -2.65
C GLU A 10 8.93 0.48 -3.03
N LYS A 11 9.28 -0.80 -2.91
CA LYS A 11 8.38 -1.90 -3.29
C LYS A 11 7.84 -2.66 -2.08
N ASN A 12 8.69 -2.85 -1.07
CA ASN A 12 8.37 -3.73 0.06
C ASN A 12 8.59 -3.05 1.43
N HIS A 13 9.46 -2.04 1.51
CA HIS A 13 9.81 -1.40 2.77
C HIS A 13 9.58 0.10 2.68
N TYR A 14 8.38 0.53 3.03
CA TYR A 14 8.02 1.94 3.07
C TYR A 14 8.41 2.55 4.41
N SER A 15 9.11 3.68 4.38
CA SER A 15 9.50 4.39 5.59
C SER A 15 9.30 5.90 5.48
N GLY A 16 9.05 6.54 6.62
CA GLY A 16 8.91 7.99 6.71
C GLY A 16 7.61 8.49 6.09
N THR A 17 7.66 9.72 5.55
CA THR A 17 6.50 10.38 4.96
C THR A 17 6.00 9.65 3.73
N VAL A 18 4.69 9.36 3.72
CA VAL A 18 4.02 8.70 2.60
C VAL A 18 3.41 9.77 1.70
N ASN A 19 4.05 10.04 0.57
CA ASN A 19 3.62 11.05 -0.40
C ASN A 19 2.41 10.64 -1.25
N GLY A 20 1.75 9.52 -0.93
CA GLY A 20 0.51 9.12 -1.59
C GLY A 20 0.09 7.69 -1.24
N THR A 21 -1.14 7.35 -1.59
CA THR A 21 -1.80 6.13 -1.08
C THR A 21 -1.36 4.87 -1.80
N ILE A 22 -1.18 3.77 -1.07
CA ILE A 22 -1.03 2.43 -1.62
C ILE A 22 -2.44 1.86 -1.86
N HIS A 23 -2.73 1.45 -3.09
CA HIS A 23 -4.00 0.86 -3.46
C HIS A 23 -3.83 -0.64 -3.66
N VAL A 24 -4.71 -1.43 -3.04
CA VAL A 24 -4.68 -2.90 -3.09
C VAL A 24 -6.04 -3.41 -3.56
N VAL A 25 -6.02 -4.34 -4.52
CA VAL A 25 -7.21 -5.09 -4.94
C VAL A 25 -7.10 -6.50 -4.38
N ALA A 26 -8.01 -6.85 -3.47
CA ALA A 26 -8.06 -8.16 -2.79
C ALA A 26 -9.41 -8.86 -3.01
N GLY A 27 -9.92 -8.84 -4.23
CA GLY A 27 -11.24 -9.39 -4.60
C GLY A 27 -11.28 -10.91 -4.82
N GLY A 28 -10.13 -11.60 -4.79
CA GLY A 28 -10.00 -13.04 -5.04
C GLY A 28 -10.49 -13.94 -3.89
N GLY A 29 -11.63 -13.64 -3.28
CA GLY A 29 -12.11 -14.35 -2.08
C GLY A 29 -12.76 -15.72 -2.33
N GLY A 30 -13.15 -16.03 -3.58
CA GLY A 30 -13.79 -17.32 -3.91
C GLY A 30 -14.79 -17.32 -5.07
N SER A 31 -15.14 -16.16 -5.64
CA SER A 31 -15.95 -16.07 -6.86
C SER A 31 -15.10 -16.23 -8.13
N GLN A 32 -15.72 -16.41 -9.30
CA GLN A 32 -15.01 -16.51 -10.57
C GLN A 32 -13.92 -15.43 -10.71
N LEU A 33 -12.70 -15.87 -11.02
CA LEU A 33 -11.56 -14.99 -11.19
C LEU A 33 -11.73 -14.11 -12.43
N SER A 34 -11.21 -12.88 -12.36
CA SER A 34 -11.26 -11.89 -13.45
C SER A 34 -9.86 -11.66 -14.02
N GLU A 35 -9.72 -11.88 -15.33
CA GLU A 35 -8.41 -11.79 -15.99
C GLU A 35 -7.88 -10.35 -16.00
N PHE A 36 -6.56 -10.21 -15.91
CA PHE A 36 -5.90 -8.93 -16.06
C PHE A 36 -5.84 -8.50 -17.53
N SER A 37 -5.82 -7.18 -17.76
CA SER A 37 -5.45 -6.64 -19.06
C SER A 37 -4.01 -7.02 -19.43
N SER A 38 -3.73 -7.14 -20.73
CA SER A 38 -2.37 -7.34 -21.26
C SER A 38 -1.45 -6.16 -20.95
N LEU A 39 -2.00 -4.96 -20.76
CA LEU A 39 -1.25 -3.78 -20.34
C LEU A 39 -0.88 -3.87 -18.86
N THR A 40 0.41 -3.71 -18.56
CA THR A 40 0.90 -3.60 -17.19
C THR A 40 1.30 -2.15 -16.93
N PRO A 41 0.51 -1.36 -16.20
CA PRO A 41 0.85 0.01 -15.91
C PRO A 41 2.05 0.07 -14.95
N SER A 42 2.84 1.14 -15.01
CA SER A 42 4.08 1.31 -14.24
C SER A 42 3.87 1.29 -12.72
N TRP A 43 2.66 1.56 -12.24
CA TRP A 43 2.28 1.55 -10.83
C TRP A 43 1.80 0.18 -10.32
N SER A 44 1.59 -0.80 -11.19
CA SER A 44 1.16 -2.15 -10.79
C SER A 44 2.38 -2.97 -10.36
N LEU A 45 2.61 -3.05 -9.06
CA LEU A 45 3.77 -3.75 -8.48
C LEU A 45 3.61 -5.27 -8.43
N TYR A 46 2.45 -5.75 -7.98
CA TYR A 46 2.16 -7.17 -7.84
C TYR A 46 0.75 -7.49 -8.38
N ARG A 47 0.61 -8.66 -9.00
CA ARG A 47 -0.65 -9.19 -9.54
C ARG A 47 -0.67 -10.69 -9.36
N ASP A 48 -1.78 -11.22 -8.86
CA ASP A 48 -2.01 -12.66 -8.75
C ASP A 48 -3.41 -12.98 -9.26
N TYR A 49 -3.50 -13.95 -10.18
CA TYR A 49 -4.75 -14.46 -10.74
C TYR A 49 -5.09 -15.77 -10.01
N ASP A 50 -5.36 -15.66 -8.72
CA ASP A 50 -5.63 -16.79 -7.83
C ASP A 50 -6.46 -16.32 -6.64
N TYR A 51 -6.94 -17.28 -5.86
CA TYR A 51 -7.70 -17.00 -4.65
C TYR A 51 -6.77 -16.65 -3.49
N GLY A 52 -7.10 -15.58 -2.78
CA GLY A 52 -6.33 -15.13 -1.63
C GLY A 52 -7.02 -14.04 -0.83
N PHE A 53 -6.37 -13.68 0.27
CA PHE A 53 -6.85 -12.65 1.20
C PHE A 53 -5.68 -11.85 1.75
N VAL A 54 -6.00 -10.67 2.28
CA VAL A 54 -5.03 -9.79 2.92
C VAL A 54 -5.10 -9.93 4.43
N LYS A 55 -3.94 -9.91 5.07
CA LYS A 55 -3.78 -9.80 6.52
C LYS A 55 -2.95 -8.55 6.83
N LEU A 56 -3.48 -7.69 7.70
CA LEU A 56 -2.78 -6.54 8.23
C LEU A 56 -2.38 -6.81 9.69
N THR A 57 -1.12 -6.56 10.02
CA THR A 57 -0.58 -6.71 11.38
C THR A 57 0.05 -5.39 11.80
N ALA A 58 -0.60 -4.66 12.71
CA ALA A 58 0.00 -3.51 13.37
C ALA A 58 0.81 -3.99 14.57
N PHE A 59 2.14 -3.92 14.47
CA PHE A 59 3.02 -4.35 15.56
C PHE A 59 3.10 -3.31 16.67
N ASN A 60 3.08 -2.04 16.31
CA ASN A 60 3.12 -0.90 17.22
C ASN A 60 2.56 0.34 16.49
N HIS A 61 2.71 1.52 17.11
CA HIS A 61 2.23 2.79 16.54
C HIS A 61 3.01 3.25 15.30
N SER A 62 4.22 2.73 15.08
CA SER A 62 5.08 3.10 13.97
C SER A 62 5.20 2.01 12.89
N SER A 63 4.88 0.75 13.18
CA SER A 63 5.15 -0.39 12.31
C SER A 63 3.89 -1.17 11.96
N LEU A 64 3.59 -1.22 10.67
CA LEU A 64 2.53 -2.02 10.06
C LEU A 64 3.11 -3.01 9.06
N LEU A 65 2.62 -4.25 9.08
CA LEU A 65 2.91 -5.27 8.09
C LEU A 65 1.64 -5.62 7.31
N PHE A 66 1.77 -5.64 6.00
CA PHE A 66 0.80 -6.16 5.06
C PHE A 66 1.29 -7.51 4.52
N GLU A 67 0.40 -8.50 4.50
CA GLU A 67 0.65 -9.80 3.89
C GLU A 67 -0.54 -10.19 3.00
N TYR A 68 -0.28 -10.51 1.74
CA TYR A 68 -1.21 -11.21 0.86
C TYR A 68 -0.92 -12.71 0.89
N LYS A 69 -1.96 -13.49 1.14
CA LYS A 69 -1.87 -14.93 1.31
C LYS A 69 -2.80 -15.64 0.36
N LYS A 70 -2.31 -16.71 -0.29
CA LYS A 70 -3.18 -17.55 -1.11
C LYS A 70 -4.07 -18.43 -0.25
N SER A 71 -5.32 -18.56 -0.64
CA SER A 71 -6.31 -19.37 0.06
C SER A 71 -6.01 -20.87 -0.05
N SER A 72 -5.29 -21.29 -1.10
CA SER A 72 -4.96 -22.70 -1.36
C SER A 72 -4.01 -23.32 -0.33
N ASN A 73 -3.06 -22.53 0.20
CA ASN A 73 -2.01 -23.03 1.10
C ASN A 73 -1.73 -22.13 2.30
N GLY A 74 -2.35 -20.95 2.39
CA GLY A 74 -2.14 -20.01 3.48
C GLY A 74 -0.70 -19.50 3.60
N LYS A 75 0.11 -19.56 2.54
CA LYS A 75 1.46 -18.98 2.48
C LYS A 75 1.38 -17.53 1.99
N VAL A 76 2.39 -16.74 2.35
CA VAL A 76 2.53 -15.34 1.93
C VAL A 76 3.15 -15.30 0.54
N TYR A 77 2.58 -14.49 -0.35
CA TYR A 77 3.03 -14.36 -1.75
C TYR A 77 3.38 -12.92 -2.13
N ASP A 78 2.81 -11.94 -1.42
CA ASP A 78 3.21 -10.53 -1.49
C ASP A 78 3.14 -9.93 -0.08
N SER A 79 4.06 -9.02 0.22
CA SER A 79 4.13 -8.39 1.54
C SER A 79 4.91 -7.09 1.50
N PHE A 80 4.46 -6.12 2.28
CA PHE A 80 5.22 -4.90 2.52
C PHE A 80 5.06 -4.42 3.95
N THR A 81 6.05 -3.66 4.42
CA THR A 81 6.05 -3.01 5.73
C THR A 81 5.95 -1.51 5.57
N ILE A 82 5.23 -0.86 6.46
CA ILE A 82 5.24 0.59 6.64
C ILE A 82 5.84 0.87 8.01
N SER A 83 6.94 1.61 8.05
CA SER A 83 7.61 2.06 9.27
C SER A 83 7.68 3.59 9.30
N ARG A 84 6.84 4.24 10.10
CA ARG A 84 6.78 5.70 10.17
C ARG A 84 6.38 6.18 11.56
N ASP A 85 6.90 7.30 11.99
CA ASP A 85 6.52 7.88 13.28
C ASP A 85 5.36 8.87 13.11
N TYR A 86 4.73 9.26 14.21
CA TYR A 86 3.62 10.22 14.19
C TYR A 86 4.00 11.56 13.53
N ARG A 87 5.26 11.97 13.62
CA ARG A 87 5.77 13.18 12.94
C ARG A 87 5.66 13.08 11.43
N ASP A 88 5.91 11.90 10.86
CA ASP A 88 5.83 11.63 9.42
C ASP A 88 4.39 11.63 8.89
N VAL A 89 3.41 11.53 9.79
CA VAL A 89 1.98 11.68 9.47
C VAL A 89 1.59 13.16 9.40
N LEU A 90 2.25 14.01 10.18
CA LEU A 90 1.97 15.45 10.25
C LEU A 90 2.74 16.28 9.20
N THR A 91 3.72 15.69 8.52
CA THR A 91 4.48 16.37 7.47
C THR A 91 3.58 16.77 6.31
N CYS A 92 3.76 17.98 5.80
CA CYS A 92 3.08 18.41 4.59
C CYS A 92 3.56 17.61 3.38
N VAL A 93 2.61 17.05 2.63
CA VAL A 93 2.81 16.41 1.32
C VAL A 93 2.02 17.18 0.26
N PRO A 94 2.31 16.99 -1.06
CA PRO A 94 1.50 17.57 -2.12
C PRO A 94 0.00 17.35 -1.85
N ASP A 95 -0.80 18.39 -2.03
CA ASP A 95 -2.26 18.42 -1.77
C ASP A 95 -2.72 18.08 -0.33
N SER A 96 -1.81 17.84 0.62
CA SER A 96 -2.12 17.58 2.03
C SER A 96 -1.19 18.37 2.97
N CYS A 97 -1.47 19.67 3.10
CA CYS A 97 -0.78 20.56 4.03
C CYS A 97 -1.79 21.48 4.76
N PRO A 98 -1.82 21.47 6.10
CA PRO A 98 -2.69 22.37 6.86
C PRO A 98 -2.34 23.85 6.63
N ARG A 99 -3.34 24.73 6.72
CA ARG A 99 -3.09 26.18 6.67
C ARG A 99 -2.35 26.63 7.92
N THR A 100 -1.34 27.48 7.73
CA THR A 100 -0.59 28.13 8.81
C THR A 100 -1.05 29.58 8.97
N THR A 101 -0.91 30.11 10.19
CA THR A 101 -1.07 31.54 10.49
C THR A 101 0.30 32.15 10.73
N LEU A 102 0.47 33.43 10.40
CA LEU A 102 1.70 34.20 10.67
C LEU A 102 1.71 34.82 12.07
N ALA A 103 0.65 34.63 12.87
CA ALA A 103 0.61 35.08 14.26
C ALA A 103 1.56 34.24 15.13
N SER A 104 2.27 34.91 16.05
CA SER A 104 3.18 34.30 17.05
C SER A 104 2.62 34.46 18.46
#